data_AF-A0AAD8JFR0-F1
#
_entry.id   AF-A0AAD8JFR0-F1
#
_cell.length_a   1.000
_cell.length_b   1.000
_cell.length_c   1.000
_cell.angle_alpha   90.00
_cell.angle_beta   90.00
_cell.angle_gamma   90.00
#
_symmetry.space_group_name_H-M   'P 1'
#
loop_
_entity.id
_entity.type
_entity.pdbx_description
1 polymer ?
#
loop_
_entity_poly.entity_id
_entity_poly.type
_entity_poly.pdbx_seq_one_letter_code
_entity_poly.pdbx_strand_id
1 'polypeptide(L)'
;MLMSIQFSGLTSGYVLPKNRFAKNPISSFRCMDSLSTDLEFDTKKFRKNLTRRTNYNRQGFGHKEETLELISREFGSDIIKTLRSNGHEYTWGDITVKLAKSYGFCWGVERAIQLVYEAKNQFPDQKIWITNEIIHNPTFSKKIAELDISYLPKNKESDKQYDIIDKGDVVMFPAHGVAVDEMMILSDKNVQIVDTTCPWVSKVWTTVEKHKSGQYTSIIHGKYDHQETIGTTSFAGHYIVVRNMTEAMYVCDYILGGQLNESSSTKEAFLEKFKNKVSKGFDPDRNLLKVGIANQTTILKGETEEIGKLVDRTMKHKHAVENINNHFMSFNTSAMQLK
;
A
#
# COMPACT_ATOMS: atom_id res chain seq x y z
N MET A 1 19.45 21.55 5.99
CA MET A 1 19.78 20.55 7.01
C MET A 1 18.78 20.71 8.14
N LEU A 2 17.70 19.93 8.14
CA LEU A 2 16.62 20.01 9.12
C LEU A 2 16.38 18.59 9.62
N MET A 3 16.90 18.30 10.82
CA MET A 3 16.65 17.06 11.56
C MET A 3 15.23 17.09 12.10
N SER A 4 14.44 16.07 11.78
CA SER A 4 13.19 15.79 12.48
C SER A 4 13.51 14.87 13.67
N ILE A 5 13.46 15.43 14.87
CA ILE A 5 13.64 14.71 16.13
C ILE A 5 12.27 14.13 16.51
N GLN A 6 12.12 12.80 16.43
CA GLN A 6 11.02 12.09 17.07
C GLN A 6 11.49 11.58 18.43
N PHE A 7 10.84 12.04 19.50
CA PHE A 7 11.05 11.53 20.85
C PHE A 7 10.55 10.08 20.96
N SER A 8 11.45 9.18 21.33
CA SER A 8 11.17 7.80 21.72
C SER A 8 10.84 7.75 23.22
N GLY A 9 9.59 7.44 23.54
CA GLY A 9 9.20 7.00 24.88
C GLY A 9 9.54 5.52 25.07
N LEU A 10 10.44 5.23 26.00
CA LEU A 10 10.72 3.88 26.53
C LEU A 10 9.49 3.33 27.26
N THR A 11 9.14 2.06 27.05
CA THR A 11 8.77 1.13 28.13
C THR A 11 8.74 -0.33 27.65
N SER A 12 9.49 -1.15 28.42
CA SER A 12 9.30 -2.53 28.83
C SER A 12 9.01 -3.64 27.79
N GLY A 13 9.88 -4.67 27.84
CA GLY A 13 9.84 -5.85 27.00
C GLY A 13 8.59 -6.71 27.16
N TYR A 14 8.09 -7.17 26.03
CA TYR A 14 7.11 -8.25 25.91
C TYR A 14 7.72 -9.37 25.05
N VAL A 15 7.89 -10.53 25.68
CA VAL A 15 8.20 -11.80 25.01
C VAL A 15 6.89 -12.36 24.47
N LEU A 16 6.74 -12.45 23.14
CA LEU A 16 5.58 -13.09 22.53
C LEU A 16 5.75 -14.63 22.53
N PRO A 17 4.73 -15.41 22.95
CA PRO A 17 4.80 -16.86 23.00
C PRO A 17 4.66 -17.50 21.61
N LYS A 18 5.29 -18.66 21.47
CA LYS A 18 5.36 -19.51 20.26
C LYS A 18 3.97 -19.82 19.69
N ASN A 19 3.77 -19.53 18.41
CA ASN A 19 2.61 -19.98 17.62
C ASN A 19 2.49 -21.51 17.63
N ARG A 20 1.48 -22.03 18.34
CA ARG A 20 0.90 -23.35 18.08
C ARG A 20 -0.38 -23.12 17.29
N PHE A 21 -0.37 -23.46 16.00
CA PHE A 21 -1.59 -23.57 15.20
C PHE A 21 -2.49 -24.64 15.83
N ALA A 22 -3.59 -24.21 16.46
CA ALA A 22 -4.68 -25.09 16.82
C ALA A 22 -5.55 -25.30 15.58
N LYS A 23 -5.45 -26.51 15.01
CA LYS A 23 -6.40 -27.06 14.06
C LYS A 23 -7.75 -27.24 14.77
N ASN A 24 -8.85 -26.85 14.14
CA ASN A 24 -10.08 -27.62 14.18
C ASN A 24 -10.81 -27.53 12.83
N PRO A 25 -11.46 -28.62 12.40
CA PRO A 25 -11.58 -28.95 10.99
C PRO A 25 -12.94 -28.58 10.40
N ILE A 26 -12.95 -28.03 9.19
CA ILE A 26 -14.13 -28.06 8.32
C ILE A 26 -14.18 -29.47 7.72
N SER A 27 -15.33 -30.11 7.88
CA SER A 27 -15.59 -31.50 7.57
C SER A 27 -15.45 -31.86 6.09
N SER A 28 -14.75 -32.98 5.86
CA SER A 28 -14.82 -33.92 4.74
C SER A 28 -14.64 -33.38 3.32
N PHE A 29 -13.38 -33.38 2.86
CA PHE A 29 -13.08 -33.79 1.49
C PHE A 29 -12.12 -34.99 1.51
N ARG A 30 -12.58 -36.05 0.85
CA ARG A 30 -11.94 -37.36 0.74
C ARG A 30 -10.64 -37.20 -0.06
N CYS A 31 -9.56 -37.77 0.47
CA CYS A 31 -8.26 -37.83 -0.20
C CYS A 31 -8.39 -38.65 -1.50
N MET A 32 -8.10 -38.03 -2.64
CA MET A 32 -7.70 -38.72 -3.86
C MET A 32 -6.40 -38.04 -4.32
N ASP A 33 -5.30 -38.76 -4.14
CA ASP A 33 -4.06 -38.49 -4.84
C ASP A 33 -4.31 -38.54 -6.35
N SER A 34 -4.04 -37.44 -7.05
CA SER A 34 -3.31 -37.37 -8.33
C SER A 34 -3.62 -36.06 -9.07
N LEU A 35 -2.55 -35.33 -9.41
CA LEU A 35 -2.49 -34.27 -10.42
C LEU A 35 -3.43 -33.06 -10.21
N SER A 36 -3.12 -32.21 -9.22
CA SER A 36 -3.54 -30.80 -9.30
C SER A 36 -2.35 -29.95 -9.77
N THR A 37 -2.33 -29.61 -11.05
CA THR A 37 -1.81 -28.30 -11.47
C THR A 37 -2.62 -27.26 -10.70
N ASP A 38 -2.08 -26.74 -9.61
CA ASP A 38 -2.64 -25.59 -8.92
C ASP A 38 -2.71 -24.45 -9.93
N LEU A 39 -3.91 -24.19 -10.46
CA LEU A 39 -4.19 -23.02 -11.27
C LEU A 39 -3.94 -21.81 -10.38
N GLU A 40 -2.76 -21.20 -10.54
CA GLU A 40 -2.37 -20.01 -9.81
C GLU A 40 -3.45 -18.94 -9.96
N PHE A 41 -3.97 -18.43 -8.85
CA PHE A 41 -5.06 -17.45 -8.85
C PHE A 41 -4.67 -16.19 -9.65
N ASP A 42 -5.45 -15.88 -10.68
CA ASP A 42 -5.24 -14.71 -11.54
C ASP A 42 -5.88 -13.45 -10.89
N THR A 43 -5.08 -12.76 -10.07
CA THR A 43 -5.45 -11.52 -9.38
C THR A 43 -5.93 -10.44 -10.35
N LYS A 44 -5.31 -10.36 -11.53
CA LYS A 44 -5.59 -9.34 -12.54
C LYS A 44 -6.96 -9.55 -13.16
N LYS A 45 -7.27 -10.80 -13.53
CA LYS A 45 -8.59 -11.17 -14.05
C LYS A 45 -9.67 -11.03 -12.98
N PHE A 46 -9.40 -11.46 -11.74
CA PHE A 46 -10.32 -11.28 -10.62
C PHE A 46 -10.67 -9.80 -10.41
N ARG A 47 -9.66 -8.94 -10.26
CA ARG A 47 -9.85 -7.50 -10.05
C ARG A 47 -10.60 -6.86 -11.22
N LYS A 48 -10.23 -7.19 -12.47
CA LYS A 48 -10.93 -6.70 -13.66
C LYS A 48 -12.43 -7.05 -13.63
N ASN A 49 -12.77 -8.28 -13.24
CA ASN A 49 -14.17 -8.70 -13.12
C ASN A 49 -14.88 -8.00 -11.96
N LEU A 50 -14.23 -7.88 -10.79
CA LEU A 50 -14.76 -7.20 -9.62
C LEU A 50 -15.14 -5.74 -9.94
N THR A 51 -14.22 -4.99 -10.55
CA THR A 51 -14.42 -3.57 -10.88
C THR A 51 -15.52 -3.29 -11.92
N ARG A 52 -16.02 -4.32 -12.60
CA ARG A 52 -17.08 -4.21 -13.62
C ARG A 52 -18.46 -4.60 -13.07
N ARG A 53 -18.53 -5.10 -11.84
CA ARG A 53 -19.80 -5.43 -11.22
C ARG A 53 -20.60 -4.15 -10.96
N THR A 54 -21.93 -4.27 -10.98
CA THR A 54 -22.85 -3.16 -10.74
C THR A 54 -22.78 -2.65 -9.30
N ASN A 55 -22.40 -3.50 -8.35
CA ASN A 55 -22.19 -3.17 -6.94
C ASN A 55 -20.75 -2.74 -6.61
N TYR A 56 -19.98 -2.27 -7.60
CA TYR A 56 -18.63 -1.73 -7.39
C TYR A 56 -18.55 -0.31 -7.96
N ASN A 57 -18.33 0.67 -7.10
CA ASN A 57 -18.13 2.05 -7.52
C ASN A 57 -16.72 2.55 -7.19
N ARG A 58 -16.10 3.20 -8.17
CA ARG A 58 -14.84 3.93 -8.03
C ARG A 58 -14.92 5.35 -8.62
N GLN A 59 -15.98 5.69 -9.33
CA GLN A 59 -16.06 6.93 -10.11
C GLN A 59 -16.72 8.08 -9.32
N GLY A 60 -17.41 7.75 -8.23
CA GLY A 60 -18.26 8.70 -7.49
C GLY A 60 -19.72 8.53 -7.87
N PHE A 61 -20.57 9.37 -7.29
CA PHE A 61 -22.02 9.34 -7.39
C PHE A 61 -22.59 10.64 -7.98
N GLY A 62 -21.74 11.49 -8.57
CA GLY A 62 -22.17 12.68 -9.32
C GLY A 62 -22.21 13.97 -8.50
N HIS A 63 -21.82 13.95 -7.23
CA HIS A 63 -21.89 15.11 -6.31
C HIS A 63 -20.51 15.74 -6.03
N LYS A 64 -19.64 15.73 -7.03
CA LYS A 64 -18.23 16.10 -6.86
C LYS A 64 -18.04 17.57 -6.46
N GLU A 65 -18.73 18.48 -7.11
CA GLU A 65 -18.56 19.93 -6.89
C GLU A 65 -19.03 20.31 -5.48
N GLU A 66 -20.25 19.92 -5.12
CA GLU A 66 -20.84 20.13 -3.79
C GLU A 66 -19.93 19.56 -2.67
N THR A 67 -19.39 18.37 -2.89
CA THR A 67 -18.53 17.72 -1.91
C THR A 67 -17.17 18.42 -1.77
N LEU A 68 -16.59 18.91 -2.87
CA LEU A 68 -15.33 19.67 -2.82
C LEU A 68 -15.49 21.01 -2.10
N GLU A 69 -16.64 21.67 -2.25
CA GLU A 69 -16.97 22.89 -1.49
C GLU A 69 -17.07 22.61 0.00
N LEU A 70 -17.72 21.50 0.38
CA LEU A 70 -17.79 21.05 1.78
C LEU A 70 -16.39 20.82 2.36
N ILE A 71 -15.54 20.08 1.65
CA ILE A 71 -14.15 19.81 2.07
C ILE A 71 -13.38 21.11 2.25
N SER A 72 -13.50 22.07 1.32
CA SER A 72 -12.84 23.37 1.41
C SER A 72 -13.30 24.18 2.62
N ARG A 73 -14.60 24.12 2.95
CA ARG A 73 -15.16 24.80 4.13
C ARG A 73 -14.70 24.15 5.44
N GLU A 74 -14.59 22.83 5.48
CA GLU A 74 -14.23 22.09 6.70
C GLU A 74 -12.73 22.06 6.99
N PHE A 75 -11.90 21.94 5.95
CA PHE A 75 -10.45 21.79 6.07
C PHE A 75 -9.66 23.03 5.61
N GLY A 76 -10.36 24.04 5.10
CA GLY A 76 -9.77 25.33 4.76
C GLY A 76 -9.43 26.16 5.98
N SER A 77 -8.55 27.14 5.80
CA SER A 77 -8.11 28.04 6.87
C SER A 77 -7.86 29.44 6.30
N ASP A 78 -8.44 30.47 6.94
CA ASP A 78 -8.31 31.85 6.44
C ASP A 78 -6.87 32.38 6.59
N ILE A 79 -6.13 31.97 7.63
CA ILE A 79 -4.71 32.30 7.76
C ILE A 79 -3.89 31.71 6.61
N ILE A 80 -4.23 30.49 6.17
CA ILE A 80 -3.58 29.86 5.02
C ILE A 80 -3.92 30.61 3.73
N LYS A 81 -5.17 31.05 3.55
CA LYS A 81 -5.57 31.88 2.40
C LYS A 81 -4.77 33.18 2.36
N THR A 82 -4.63 33.87 3.50
CA THR A 82 -3.84 35.11 3.64
C THR A 82 -2.35 34.87 3.35
N LEU A 83 -1.76 33.80 3.88
CA LEU A 83 -0.36 33.45 3.58
C LEU A 83 -0.15 33.21 2.08
N ARG A 84 -1.08 32.53 1.40
CA ARG A 84 -0.99 32.31 -0.06
C ARG A 84 -1.07 33.61 -0.85
N SER A 85 -2.01 34.51 -0.51
CA SER A 85 -2.15 35.79 -1.21
C SER A 85 -0.92 36.68 -1.04
N ASN A 86 -0.18 36.51 0.05
CA ASN A 86 1.04 37.25 0.37
C ASN A 86 2.32 36.54 -0.08
N GLY A 87 2.24 35.67 -1.10
CA GLY A 87 3.43 35.02 -1.65
C GLY A 87 4.02 33.91 -0.77
N HIS A 88 3.20 33.29 0.08
CA HIS A 88 3.56 32.23 1.05
C HIS A 88 4.34 32.74 2.28
N GLU A 89 4.24 34.02 2.61
CA GLU A 89 4.94 34.62 3.74
C GLU A 89 4.07 35.68 4.42
N TYR A 90 4.18 35.80 5.74
CA TYR A 90 3.57 36.87 6.50
C TYR A 90 4.47 37.26 7.66
N THR A 91 4.73 38.56 7.81
CA THR A 91 5.57 39.12 8.87
C THR A 91 4.72 39.92 9.83
N TRP A 92 4.84 39.62 11.12
CA TRP A 92 4.20 40.34 12.21
C TRP A 92 5.24 40.71 13.27
N GLY A 93 5.52 42.00 13.40
CA GLY A 93 6.66 42.49 14.20
C GLY A 93 7.96 41.87 13.70
N ASP A 94 8.71 41.25 14.60
CA ASP A 94 9.99 40.60 14.29
C ASP A 94 9.83 39.11 13.89
N ILE A 95 8.59 38.60 13.79
CA ILE A 95 8.32 37.19 13.45
C ILE A 95 7.88 37.09 11.99
N THR A 96 8.50 36.17 11.26
CA THR A 96 8.12 35.84 9.88
C THR A 96 7.68 34.39 9.79
N VAL A 97 6.44 34.18 9.34
CA VAL A 97 5.86 32.85 9.09
C VAL A 97 5.93 32.56 7.59
N LYS A 98 6.49 31.41 7.21
CA LYS A 98 6.57 30.95 5.81
C LYS A 98 5.74 29.69 5.63
N LEU A 99 4.92 29.69 4.59
CA LEU A 99 4.13 28.54 4.17
C LEU A 99 4.91 27.76 3.12
N ALA A 100 4.96 26.43 3.24
CA ALA A 100 5.56 25.59 2.22
C ALA A 100 4.84 25.79 0.87
N LYS A 101 5.56 25.68 -0.25
CA LYS A 101 4.96 25.78 -1.60
C LYS A 101 4.01 24.63 -1.93
N SER A 102 4.19 23.48 -1.27
CA SER A 102 3.33 22.30 -1.41
C SER A 102 2.95 21.80 -0.03
N TYR A 103 1.66 21.75 0.27
CA TYR A 103 1.13 21.38 1.58
C TYR A 103 -0.34 20.95 1.49
N GLY A 104 -0.85 20.34 2.55
CA GLY A 104 -2.24 19.91 2.64
C GLY A 104 -2.50 18.57 1.95
N PHE A 105 -3.74 18.37 1.51
CA PHE A 105 -4.16 17.10 0.92
C PHE A 105 -3.65 16.93 -0.51
N CYS A 106 -3.08 15.75 -0.78
CA CYS A 106 -2.85 15.34 -2.14
C CYS A 106 -4.20 15.05 -2.83
N TRP A 107 -4.19 15.01 -4.17
CA TRP A 107 -5.38 14.66 -4.94
C TRP A 107 -5.99 13.30 -4.55
N GLY A 108 -5.15 12.32 -4.18
CA GLY A 108 -5.63 11.00 -3.74
C GLY A 108 -6.43 11.05 -2.44
N VAL A 109 -6.00 11.90 -1.50
CA VAL A 109 -6.69 12.12 -0.22
C VAL A 109 -7.97 12.93 -0.43
N GLU A 110 -7.92 14.03 -1.19
CA GLU A 110 -9.12 14.81 -1.55
C GLU A 110 -10.19 13.91 -2.18
N ARG A 111 -9.80 13.07 -3.14
CA ARG A 111 -10.70 12.11 -3.79
C ARG A 111 -11.26 11.09 -2.80
N ALA A 112 -10.46 10.60 -1.85
CA ALA A 112 -10.94 9.61 -0.88
C ALA A 112 -11.99 10.21 0.07
N ILE A 113 -11.73 11.42 0.59
CA ILE A 113 -12.68 12.16 1.41
C ILE A 113 -13.96 12.45 0.61
N GLN A 114 -13.81 12.87 -0.65
CA GLN A 114 -14.94 13.13 -1.54
C GLN A 114 -15.84 11.90 -1.67
N LEU A 115 -15.28 10.73 -1.94
CA LEU A 115 -16.06 9.50 -2.10
C LEU A 115 -16.73 9.04 -0.80
N VAL A 116 -16.19 9.37 0.37
CA VAL A 116 -16.86 9.11 1.66
C VAL A 116 -18.15 9.92 1.76
N TYR A 117 -18.09 11.23 1.52
CA TYR A 117 -19.28 12.09 1.58
C TYR A 117 -20.32 11.69 0.52
N GLU A 118 -19.88 11.44 -0.72
CA GLU A 118 -20.79 11.01 -1.77
C GLU A 118 -21.44 9.65 -1.47
N ALA A 119 -20.69 8.70 -0.90
CA ALA A 119 -21.24 7.41 -0.50
C ALA A 119 -22.30 7.57 0.60
N LYS A 120 -22.07 8.41 1.61
CA LYS A 120 -23.07 8.65 2.66
C LYS A 120 -24.33 9.30 2.11
N ASN A 121 -24.21 10.24 1.18
CA ASN A 121 -25.36 10.87 0.52
C ASN A 121 -26.14 9.89 -0.35
N GLN A 122 -25.43 9.01 -1.06
CA GLN A 122 -26.03 8.00 -1.93
C GLN A 122 -26.74 6.88 -1.15
N PHE A 123 -26.19 6.53 0.02
CA PHE A 123 -26.66 5.42 0.86
C PHE A 123 -27.00 5.91 2.28
N PRO A 124 -28.01 6.79 2.43
CA PRO A 124 -28.29 7.42 3.71
C PRO A 124 -28.73 6.42 4.79
N ASP A 125 -29.45 5.37 4.38
CA ASP A 125 -30.11 4.40 5.27
C ASP A 125 -29.34 3.08 5.43
N GLN A 126 -28.25 2.89 4.67
CA GLN A 126 -27.45 1.66 4.70
C GLN A 126 -26.34 1.77 5.74
N LYS A 127 -25.97 0.63 6.31
CA LYS A 127 -24.79 0.53 7.15
C LYS A 127 -23.54 0.67 6.28
N ILE A 128 -22.70 1.65 6.63
CA ILE A 128 -21.45 1.92 5.91
C ILE A 128 -20.27 1.51 6.78
N TRP A 129 -19.44 0.65 6.22
CA TRP A 129 -18.21 0.18 6.82
C TRP A 129 -16.99 0.71 6.08
N ILE A 130 -15.95 1.09 6.80
CA ILE A 130 -14.63 1.32 6.22
C ILE A 130 -13.68 0.26 6.75
N THR A 131 -13.00 -0.42 5.84
CA THR A 131 -12.16 -1.58 6.18
C THR A 131 -10.96 -1.25 7.07
N ASN A 132 -10.43 -0.03 6.98
CA ASN A 132 -9.36 0.52 7.81
C ASN A 132 -9.49 2.05 7.81
N GLU A 133 -8.64 2.78 8.55
CA GLU A 133 -8.58 4.25 8.43
C GLU A 133 -8.48 4.68 6.96
N ILE A 134 -9.47 5.49 6.54
CA ILE A 134 -9.59 5.93 5.14
C ILE A 134 -8.36 6.73 4.71
N ILE A 135 -7.88 7.60 5.61
CA ILE A 135 -6.65 8.37 5.60
C ILE A 135 -6.13 8.45 7.04
N HIS A 136 -4.82 8.50 7.25
CA HIS A 136 -4.23 8.64 8.59
C HIS A 136 -4.34 10.09 9.11
N ASN A 137 -5.58 10.55 9.33
CA ASN A 137 -5.91 11.90 9.80
C ASN A 137 -6.90 11.83 10.96
N PRO A 138 -6.47 12.13 12.21
CA PRO A 138 -7.34 12.04 13.39
C PRO A 138 -8.59 12.93 13.32
N THR A 139 -8.51 14.10 12.67
CA THR A 139 -9.64 15.02 12.50
C THR A 139 -10.70 14.39 11.59
N PHE A 140 -10.28 13.78 10.48
CA PHE A 140 -11.22 13.10 9.60
C PHE A 140 -11.76 11.80 10.20
N SER A 141 -10.97 11.08 11.02
CA SER A 141 -11.47 9.93 11.76
C SER A 141 -12.63 10.27 12.71
N LYS A 142 -12.66 11.48 13.28
CA LYS A 142 -13.82 11.96 14.05
C LYS A 142 -15.02 12.25 13.15
N LYS A 143 -14.80 12.84 11.98
CA LYS A 143 -15.84 13.12 10.98
C LYS A 143 -16.53 11.84 10.49
N ILE A 144 -15.78 10.76 10.31
CA ILE A 144 -16.35 9.43 9.97
C ILE A 144 -17.42 9.02 10.98
N ALA A 145 -17.16 9.17 12.28
CA ALA A 145 -18.13 8.85 13.32
C ALA A 145 -19.35 9.80 13.31
N GLU A 146 -19.14 11.09 13.05
CA GLU A 146 -20.24 12.08 12.91
C GLU A 146 -21.15 11.78 11.70
N LEU A 147 -20.62 11.12 10.66
CA LEU A 147 -21.37 10.68 9.49
C LEU A 147 -22.09 9.34 9.69
N ASP A 148 -22.07 8.77 10.89
CA ASP A 148 -22.62 7.44 11.18
C ASP A 148 -21.99 6.34 10.29
N ILE A 149 -20.68 6.45 10.05
CA ILE A 149 -19.89 5.47 9.32
C ILE A 149 -18.98 4.75 10.33
N SER A 150 -18.91 3.42 10.25
CA SER A 150 -18.14 2.60 11.18
C SER A 150 -16.88 2.03 10.56
N TYR A 151 -15.77 2.01 11.30
CA TYR A 151 -14.62 1.18 10.92
C TYR A 151 -14.90 -0.29 11.23
N LEU A 152 -14.44 -1.21 10.39
CA LEU A 152 -14.51 -2.63 10.72
C LEU A 152 -13.71 -2.92 11.99
N PRO A 153 -14.33 -3.55 13.01
CA PRO A 153 -13.63 -3.89 14.22
C PRO A 153 -12.63 -5.02 13.96
N LYS A 154 -11.58 -5.00 14.76
CA LYS A 154 -10.54 -6.04 14.75
C LYS A 154 -10.68 -6.91 15.99
N ASN A 155 -10.38 -8.20 15.88
CA ASN A 155 -10.30 -9.11 17.01
C ASN A 155 -9.00 -8.86 17.82
N LYS A 156 -8.75 -9.65 18.88
CA LYS A 156 -7.52 -9.54 19.69
C LYS A 156 -6.23 -9.86 18.93
N GLU A 157 -6.34 -10.59 17.82
CA GLU A 157 -5.25 -10.98 16.92
C GLU A 157 -5.04 -9.94 15.81
N SER A 158 -5.80 -8.84 15.82
CA SER A 158 -5.80 -7.76 14.82
C SER A 158 -6.44 -8.11 13.47
N ASP A 159 -7.16 -9.23 13.38
CA ASP A 159 -7.93 -9.58 12.17
C ASP A 159 -9.24 -8.84 12.11
N LYS A 160 -9.61 -8.39 10.91
CA LYS A 160 -10.89 -7.73 10.65
C LYS A 160 -12.04 -8.72 10.76
N GLN A 161 -13.10 -8.31 11.44
CA GLN A 161 -14.30 -9.13 11.62
C GLN A 161 -15.29 -8.88 10.48
N TYR A 162 -15.20 -9.67 9.41
CA TYR A 162 -16.09 -9.52 8.26
C TYR A 162 -17.49 -10.13 8.47
N ASP A 163 -17.66 -11.00 9.48
CA ASP A 163 -18.92 -11.72 9.73
C ASP A 163 -20.08 -10.79 10.13
N ILE A 164 -19.77 -9.62 10.67
CA ILE A 164 -20.76 -8.60 11.05
C ILE A 164 -21.32 -7.80 9.87
N ILE A 165 -20.76 -8.01 8.67
CA ILE A 165 -21.15 -7.32 7.44
C ILE A 165 -22.20 -8.15 6.74
N ASP A 166 -23.36 -7.54 6.54
CA ASP A 166 -24.51 -8.15 5.90
C ASP A 166 -24.53 -7.88 4.39
N LYS A 167 -25.27 -8.72 3.66
CA LYS A 167 -25.50 -8.52 2.23
C LYS A 167 -26.23 -7.19 2.01
N GLY A 168 -25.69 -6.35 1.12
CA GLY A 168 -26.27 -5.05 0.80
C GLY A 168 -25.71 -3.89 1.62
N ASP A 169 -24.94 -4.16 2.68
CA ASP A 169 -24.13 -3.14 3.36
C ASP A 169 -23.18 -2.45 2.37
N VAL A 170 -22.76 -1.23 2.71
CA VAL A 170 -21.74 -0.50 1.94
C VAL A 170 -20.39 -0.71 2.60
N VAL A 171 -19.38 -1.09 1.83
CA VAL A 171 -18.01 -1.27 2.31
C VAL A 171 -17.05 -0.42 1.50
N MET A 172 -16.31 0.43 2.19
CA MET A 172 -15.34 1.35 1.61
C MET A 172 -13.92 0.84 1.76
N PHE A 173 -13.16 0.89 0.67
CA PHE A 173 -11.72 0.66 0.68
C PHE A 173 -10.99 1.97 0.94
N PRO A 174 -9.96 2.00 1.82
CA PRO A 174 -9.18 3.20 2.11
C PRO A 174 -8.36 3.68 0.92
N ALA A 175 -7.83 4.91 1.00
CA ALA A 175 -6.97 5.48 -0.04
C ALA A 175 -5.71 4.64 -0.31
N HIS A 176 -5.20 3.96 0.72
CA HIS A 176 -4.05 3.04 0.66
C HIS A 176 -4.38 1.70 -0.01
N GLY A 177 -5.67 1.45 -0.26
CA GLY A 177 -6.20 0.21 -0.82
C GLY A 177 -6.27 -0.96 0.15
N VAL A 178 -6.61 -2.13 -0.38
CA VAL A 178 -6.83 -3.38 0.37
C VAL A 178 -6.10 -4.54 -0.30
N ALA A 179 -5.92 -5.63 0.43
CA ALA A 179 -5.35 -6.85 -0.11
C ALA A 179 -6.37 -7.66 -0.93
N VAL A 180 -5.88 -8.52 -1.82
CA VAL A 180 -6.70 -9.32 -2.74
C VAL A 180 -7.67 -10.24 -2.00
N ASP A 181 -7.23 -10.86 -0.90
CA ASP A 181 -8.05 -11.73 -0.04
C ASP A 181 -9.23 -10.96 0.57
N GLU A 182 -9.00 -9.74 1.05
CA GLU A 182 -10.05 -8.86 1.53
C GLU A 182 -11.05 -8.49 0.43
N MET A 183 -10.57 -8.23 -0.79
CA MET A 183 -11.45 -8.03 -1.95
C MET A 183 -12.30 -9.27 -2.23
N MET A 184 -11.74 -10.47 -2.12
CA MET A 184 -12.47 -11.74 -2.35
C MET A 184 -13.57 -11.93 -1.31
N ILE A 185 -13.24 -11.81 -0.02
CA ILE A 185 -14.20 -11.96 1.10
C ILE A 185 -15.40 -11.03 0.91
N LEU A 186 -15.15 -9.75 0.60
CA LEU A 186 -16.20 -8.76 0.43
C LEU A 186 -16.97 -8.94 -0.89
N SER A 187 -16.30 -9.43 -1.94
CA SER A 187 -16.95 -9.80 -3.19
C SER A 187 -17.95 -10.94 -3.03
N ASP A 188 -17.61 -11.93 -2.20
CA ASP A 188 -18.45 -13.10 -1.93
C ASP A 188 -19.65 -12.77 -1.03
N LYS A 189 -19.52 -11.78 -0.14
CA LYS A 189 -20.63 -11.25 0.67
C LYS A 189 -21.64 -10.41 -0.12
N ASN A 190 -21.35 -10.08 -1.38
CA ASN A 190 -22.23 -9.30 -2.26
C ASN A 190 -22.68 -7.95 -1.66
N VAL A 191 -21.72 -7.25 -1.05
CA VAL A 191 -21.86 -5.88 -0.50
C VAL A 191 -21.76 -4.82 -1.61
N GLN A 192 -22.17 -3.59 -1.34
CA GLN A 192 -21.84 -2.44 -2.19
C GLN A 192 -20.42 -1.99 -1.90
N ILE A 193 -19.51 -2.07 -2.88
CA ILE A 193 -18.11 -1.66 -2.70
C ILE A 193 -17.91 -0.23 -3.21
N VAL A 194 -17.40 0.65 -2.34
CA VAL A 194 -16.92 1.98 -2.71
C VAL A 194 -15.40 2.02 -2.60
N ASP A 195 -14.72 1.97 -3.75
CA ASP A 195 -13.27 1.93 -3.81
C ASP A 195 -12.64 3.33 -3.83
N THR A 196 -12.19 3.78 -2.66
CA THR A 196 -11.48 5.05 -2.54
C THR A 196 -9.97 4.93 -2.78
N THR A 197 -9.46 3.76 -3.17
CA THR A 197 -8.02 3.55 -3.43
C THR A 197 -7.48 4.60 -4.38
N CYS A 198 -6.40 5.25 -3.97
CA CYS A 198 -5.70 6.24 -4.75
C CYS A 198 -5.26 5.64 -6.10
N PRO A 199 -5.57 6.29 -7.24
CA PRO A 199 -5.16 5.78 -8.55
C PRO A 199 -3.64 5.59 -8.71
N TRP A 200 -2.81 6.33 -7.96
CA TRP A 200 -1.37 6.10 -7.90
C TRP A 200 -1.01 4.77 -7.24
N VAL A 201 -1.69 4.38 -6.16
CA VAL A 201 -1.54 3.07 -5.51
C VAL A 201 -1.95 1.94 -6.48
N SER A 202 -3.06 2.12 -7.18
CA SER A 202 -3.50 1.13 -8.20
C SER A 202 -2.54 0.96 -9.37
N LYS A 203 -1.77 2.01 -9.72
CA LYS A 203 -0.69 1.90 -10.72
C LYS A 203 0.45 1.03 -10.21
N VAL A 204 0.80 1.14 -8.92
CA VAL A 204 1.81 0.25 -8.29
C VAL A 204 1.35 -1.21 -8.37
N TRP A 205 0.08 -1.50 -8.09
CA TRP A 205 -0.46 -2.86 -8.23
C TRP A 205 -0.32 -3.38 -9.67
N THR A 206 -0.59 -2.53 -10.66
CA THR A 206 -0.38 -2.87 -12.07
C THR A 206 1.10 -3.16 -12.38
N THR A 207 2.03 -2.44 -11.75
CA THR A 207 3.48 -2.66 -11.90
C THR A 207 3.91 -4.02 -11.34
N VAL A 208 3.46 -4.38 -10.14
CA VAL A 208 3.82 -5.69 -9.55
C VAL A 208 3.13 -6.86 -10.26
N GLU A 209 1.94 -6.66 -10.83
CA GLU A 209 1.30 -7.65 -11.71
C GLU A 209 2.09 -7.83 -13.03
N LYS A 210 2.68 -6.75 -13.56
CA LYS A 210 3.60 -6.85 -14.71
C LYS A 210 4.86 -7.63 -14.35
N HIS A 211 5.47 -7.35 -13.20
CA HIS A 211 6.61 -8.15 -12.70
C HIS A 211 6.24 -9.63 -12.63
N LYS A 212 5.10 -9.95 -12.00
CA LYS A 212 4.57 -11.32 -11.90
C LYS A 212 4.45 -11.97 -13.29
N SER A 213 3.80 -11.30 -14.25
CA SER A 213 3.62 -11.84 -15.61
C SER A 213 4.93 -12.03 -16.37
N GLY A 214 5.95 -11.22 -16.09
CA GLY A 214 7.28 -11.32 -16.70
C GLY A 214 8.25 -12.21 -15.91
N GLN A 215 7.80 -12.87 -14.83
CA GLN A 215 8.64 -13.66 -13.92
C GLN A 215 9.79 -12.85 -13.28
N TYR A 216 9.55 -11.56 -13.03
CA TYR A 216 10.42 -10.70 -12.24
C TYR A 216 9.98 -10.72 -10.77
N THR A 217 10.95 -10.78 -9.86
CA THR A 217 10.74 -10.49 -8.45
C THR A 217 10.57 -8.99 -8.25
N SER A 218 9.51 -8.60 -7.54
CA SER A 218 9.29 -7.20 -7.18
C SER A 218 10.15 -6.82 -5.99
N ILE A 219 11.13 -5.93 -6.18
CA ILE A 219 11.76 -5.20 -5.09
C ILE A 219 10.86 -4.00 -4.78
N ILE A 220 10.16 -4.07 -3.64
CA ILE A 220 9.17 -3.07 -3.22
C ILE A 220 9.82 -2.16 -2.19
N HIS A 221 10.04 -0.89 -2.55
CA HIS A 221 10.52 0.12 -1.61
C HIS A 221 9.38 0.58 -0.71
N GLY A 222 9.45 0.25 0.59
CA GLY A 222 8.41 0.53 1.55
C GLY A 222 8.60 -0.10 2.93
N LYS A 223 7.65 0.14 3.83
CA LYS A 223 7.56 -0.49 5.14
C LYS A 223 6.73 -1.77 5.04
N TYR A 224 7.25 -2.93 5.39
CA TYR A 224 6.58 -4.22 5.13
C TYR A 224 5.23 -4.39 5.86
N ASP A 225 5.06 -3.70 6.99
CA ASP A 225 3.91 -3.75 7.88
C ASP A 225 2.84 -2.67 7.58
N HIS A 226 3.11 -1.79 6.62
CA HIS A 226 2.17 -0.74 6.24
C HIS A 226 1.06 -1.28 5.32
N GLN A 227 -0.17 -0.77 5.46
CA GLN A 227 -1.33 -1.33 4.75
C GLN A 227 -1.21 -1.25 3.23
N GLU A 228 -0.60 -0.19 2.71
CA GLU A 228 -0.36 -0.05 1.27
C GLU A 228 0.57 -1.14 0.71
N THR A 229 1.58 -1.56 1.48
CA THR A 229 2.51 -2.63 1.06
C THR A 229 1.86 -3.99 1.23
N ILE A 230 1.07 -4.22 2.29
CA ILE A 230 0.24 -5.44 2.43
C ILE A 230 -0.70 -5.58 1.21
N GLY A 231 -1.38 -4.50 0.84
CA GLY A 231 -2.19 -4.46 -0.38
C GLY A 231 -1.35 -4.76 -1.62
N THR A 232 -0.21 -4.09 -1.79
CA THR A 232 0.67 -4.25 -2.96
C THR A 232 1.27 -5.66 -3.09
N THR A 233 1.75 -6.26 -1.99
CA THR A 233 2.35 -7.59 -2.01
C THR A 233 1.34 -8.68 -2.33
N SER A 234 0.06 -8.48 -1.99
CA SER A 234 -1.02 -9.40 -2.37
C SER A 234 -1.27 -9.49 -3.89
N PHE A 235 -0.83 -8.50 -4.67
CA PHE A 235 -0.85 -8.52 -6.14
C PHE A 235 0.47 -9.00 -6.77
N ALA A 236 1.53 -9.13 -5.98
CA ALA A 236 2.84 -9.51 -6.47
C ALA A 236 2.97 -11.04 -6.61
N GLY A 237 3.87 -11.48 -7.49
CA GLY A 237 4.37 -12.86 -7.48
C GLY A 237 5.43 -13.02 -6.40
N HIS A 238 6.67 -13.29 -6.80
CA HIS A 238 7.80 -13.16 -5.88
C HIS A 238 8.08 -11.70 -5.57
N TYR A 239 8.36 -11.41 -4.30
CA TYR A 239 8.71 -10.06 -3.86
C TYR A 239 9.70 -10.07 -2.70
N ILE A 240 10.37 -8.93 -2.55
CA ILE A 240 11.13 -8.54 -1.37
C ILE A 240 10.85 -7.08 -1.06
N VAL A 241 10.56 -6.75 0.19
CA VAL A 241 10.33 -5.38 0.66
C VAL A 241 11.62 -4.85 1.27
N VAL A 242 12.09 -3.69 0.80
CA VAL A 242 13.25 -2.97 1.33
C VAL A 242 12.79 -1.64 1.90
N ARG A 243 13.25 -1.28 3.10
CA ARG A 243 12.85 -0.05 3.77
C ARG A 243 13.63 1.18 3.31
N ASN A 244 14.88 0.99 2.90
CA ASN A 244 15.81 2.09 2.63
C ASN A 244 16.99 1.60 1.76
N MET A 245 17.90 2.52 1.46
CA MET A 245 19.12 2.24 0.70
C MET A 245 19.99 1.15 1.33
N THR A 246 20.11 1.10 2.67
CA THR A 246 20.91 0.08 3.35
C THR A 246 20.39 -1.33 3.10
N GLU A 247 19.07 -1.54 3.17
CA GLU A 247 18.47 -2.83 2.85
C GLU A 247 18.58 -3.14 1.35
N ALA A 248 18.42 -2.16 0.47
CA ALA A 248 18.61 -2.34 -0.96
C ALA A 248 20.06 -2.73 -1.31
N MET A 249 21.05 -2.10 -0.68
CA MET A 249 22.47 -2.46 -0.79
C MET A 249 22.73 -3.89 -0.34
N TYR A 250 22.13 -4.32 0.76
CA TYR A 250 22.25 -5.71 1.22
C TYR A 250 21.71 -6.71 0.19
N VAL A 251 20.57 -6.39 -0.45
CA VAL A 251 20.03 -7.21 -1.55
C VAL A 251 20.97 -7.23 -2.75
N CYS A 252 21.51 -6.08 -3.15
CA CYS A 252 22.41 -5.97 -4.29
C CYS A 252 23.75 -6.69 -4.05
N ASP A 253 24.30 -6.55 -2.84
CA ASP A 253 25.52 -7.23 -2.46
C ASP A 253 25.37 -8.76 -2.46
N TYR A 254 24.22 -9.27 -1.98
CA TYR A 254 23.90 -10.69 -2.10
C TYR A 254 23.86 -11.17 -3.57
N ILE A 255 23.23 -10.40 -4.47
CA ILE A 255 23.19 -10.72 -5.91
C ILE A 255 24.60 -10.85 -6.49
N LEU A 256 25.52 -9.99 -6.05
CA LEU A 256 26.92 -9.99 -6.48
C LEU A 256 27.82 -10.97 -5.71
N GLY A 257 27.29 -11.69 -4.73
CA GLY A 257 28.08 -12.63 -3.91
C GLY A 257 29.07 -11.94 -2.98
N GLY A 258 28.73 -10.77 -2.44
CA GLY A 258 29.56 -10.03 -1.48
C GLY A 258 30.55 -9.05 -2.11
N GLN A 259 30.52 -8.84 -3.43
CA GLN A 259 31.48 -7.99 -4.13
C GLN A 259 31.21 -6.47 -3.99
N LEU A 260 30.06 -6.05 -3.46
CA LEU A 260 29.69 -4.63 -3.42
C LEU A 260 30.29 -3.91 -2.21
N ASN A 261 30.37 -4.59 -1.07
CA ASN A 261 30.88 -4.05 0.19
C ASN A 261 31.72 -5.07 0.99
N GLU A 262 32.17 -6.14 0.35
CA GLU A 262 32.93 -7.24 0.98
C GLU A 262 32.13 -8.01 2.06
N SER A 263 30.80 -7.84 2.12
CA SER A 263 29.92 -8.49 3.11
C SER A 263 29.23 -9.74 2.53
N SER A 264 29.96 -10.84 2.35
CA SER A 264 29.30 -12.08 1.92
C SER A 264 28.29 -12.55 2.99
N SER A 265 27.00 -12.46 2.67
CA SER A 265 25.93 -12.99 3.51
C SER A 265 25.47 -14.35 2.99
N THR A 266 25.35 -15.33 3.89
CA THR A 266 24.80 -16.63 3.52
C THR A 266 23.31 -16.51 3.22
N LYS A 267 22.77 -17.48 2.49
CA LYS A 267 21.33 -17.59 2.20
C LYS A 267 20.49 -17.56 3.47
N GLU A 268 20.93 -18.23 4.52
CA GLU A 268 20.24 -18.31 5.81
C GLU A 268 20.20 -16.94 6.49
N ALA A 269 21.33 -16.23 6.53
CA ALA A 269 21.40 -14.89 7.09
C ALA A 269 20.52 -13.89 6.31
N PHE A 270 20.50 -14.02 4.99
CA PHE A 270 19.63 -13.22 4.12
C PHE A 270 18.15 -13.46 4.43
N LEU A 271 17.73 -14.73 4.46
CA LEU A 271 16.35 -15.11 4.74
C LEU A 271 15.91 -14.71 6.15
N GLU A 272 16.79 -14.80 7.15
CA GLU A 272 16.48 -14.34 8.51
C GLU A 272 16.27 -12.81 8.55
N LYS A 273 17.14 -12.04 7.87
CA LYS A 273 17.02 -10.57 7.79
C LYS A 273 15.71 -10.13 7.13
N PHE A 274 15.25 -10.87 6.12
CA PHE A 274 14.05 -10.55 5.35
C PHE A 274 12.84 -11.45 5.62
N LYS A 275 12.81 -12.22 6.72
CA LYS A 275 11.81 -13.27 6.98
C LYS A 275 10.34 -12.84 6.85
N ASN A 276 10.03 -11.59 7.21
CA ASN A 276 8.67 -11.01 7.12
C ASN A 276 8.49 -10.08 5.91
N LYS A 277 9.49 -10.00 5.04
CA LYS A 277 9.59 -9.03 3.95
C LYS A 277 9.62 -9.68 2.57
N VAL A 278 9.57 -11.01 2.50
CA VAL A 278 9.59 -11.77 1.24
C VAL A 278 8.31 -12.56 1.05
N SER A 279 8.03 -12.93 -0.20
CA SER A 279 6.93 -13.86 -0.51
C SER A 279 7.15 -15.24 0.13
N LYS A 280 6.08 -16.01 0.34
CA LYS A 280 6.18 -17.40 0.80
C LYS A 280 7.03 -18.24 -0.18
N GLY A 281 7.95 -19.05 0.36
CA GLY A 281 8.83 -19.91 -0.45
C GLY A 281 9.91 -19.17 -1.23
N PHE A 282 10.23 -17.92 -0.85
CA PHE A 282 11.27 -17.13 -1.50
C PHE A 282 12.64 -17.81 -1.40
N ASP A 283 13.27 -18.00 -2.55
CA ASP A 283 14.62 -18.50 -2.69
C ASP A 283 15.48 -17.39 -3.33
N PRO A 284 16.34 -16.69 -2.57
CA PRO A 284 17.11 -15.57 -3.10
C PRO A 284 18.05 -15.96 -4.25
N ASP A 285 18.54 -17.21 -4.31
CA ASP A 285 19.42 -17.68 -5.39
C ASP A 285 18.70 -17.75 -6.74
N ARG A 286 17.39 -18.00 -6.71
CA ARG A 286 16.54 -18.15 -7.91
C ARG A 286 15.74 -16.90 -8.18
N ASN A 287 15.16 -16.31 -7.15
CA ASN A 287 14.21 -15.22 -7.27
C ASN A 287 14.90 -13.87 -7.51
N LEU A 288 16.17 -13.69 -7.17
CA LEU A 288 16.88 -12.43 -7.46
C LEU A 288 17.56 -12.41 -8.84
N LEU A 289 17.37 -13.44 -9.67
CA LEU A 289 17.91 -13.48 -11.04
C LEU A 289 17.24 -12.48 -11.99
N LYS A 290 15.97 -12.17 -11.75
CA LYS A 290 15.19 -11.18 -12.50
C LYS A 290 14.43 -10.32 -11.52
N VAL A 291 14.66 -9.02 -11.53
CA VAL A 291 14.06 -8.09 -10.55
C VAL A 291 13.45 -6.87 -11.21
N GLY A 292 12.45 -6.27 -10.58
CA GLY A 292 11.90 -5.00 -10.99
C GLY A 292 11.48 -4.17 -9.78
N ILE A 293 11.46 -2.86 -9.94
CA ILE A 293 11.26 -1.93 -8.81
C ILE A 293 9.81 -1.46 -8.76
N ALA A 294 9.23 -1.53 -7.57
CA ALA A 294 7.97 -0.91 -7.23
C ALA A 294 8.12 -0.13 -5.91
N ASN A 295 7.18 0.75 -5.61
CA ASN A 295 7.27 1.60 -4.42
C ASN A 295 5.90 1.82 -3.78
N GLN A 296 5.92 2.11 -2.49
CA GLN A 296 4.80 2.77 -1.84
C GLN A 296 4.78 4.25 -2.22
N THR A 297 3.58 4.78 -2.40
CA THR A 297 3.29 6.19 -2.69
C THR A 297 3.59 7.12 -1.53
N THR A 298 3.72 6.57 -0.31
CA THR A 298 4.15 7.29 0.90
C THR A 298 5.66 7.48 1.01
N ILE A 299 6.45 6.82 0.17
CA ILE A 299 7.91 6.92 0.17
C ILE A 299 8.37 7.99 -0.83
N LEU A 300 9.46 8.69 -0.50
CA LEU A 300 10.02 9.71 -1.38
C LEU A 300 10.43 9.09 -2.72
N LYS A 301 9.96 9.72 -3.80
CA LYS A 301 10.27 9.26 -5.16
C LYS A 301 11.77 9.23 -5.42
N GLY A 302 12.49 10.27 -4.98
CA GLY A 302 13.94 10.39 -5.17
C GLY A 302 14.71 9.21 -4.58
N GLU A 303 14.39 8.81 -3.34
CA GLU A 303 15.02 7.66 -2.70
C GLU A 303 14.75 6.35 -3.47
N THR A 304 13.54 6.20 -4.00
CA THR A 304 13.19 5.04 -4.83
C THR A 304 13.96 5.03 -6.15
N GLU A 305 14.10 6.19 -6.80
CA GLU A 305 14.88 6.32 -8.03
C GLU A 305 16.36 5.97 -7.79
N GLU A 306 16.92 6.36 -6.64
CA GLU A 306 18.28 5.99 -6.25
C GLU A 306 18.43 4.49 -6.03
N ILE A 307 17.48 3.85 -5.33
CA ILE A 307 17.44 2.39 -5.16
C ILE A 307 17.34 1.72 -6.53
N GLY A 308 16.50 2.24 -7.44
CA GLY A 308 16.38 1.72 -8.80
C GLY A 308 17.68 1.80 -9.59
N LYS A 309 18.43 2.91 -9.49
CA LYS A 309 19.76 3.06 -10.10
C LYS A 309 20.79 2.10 -9.50
N LEU A 310 20.72 1.84 -8.19
CA LEU A 310 21.58 0.84 -7.54
C LEU A 310 21.31 -0.56 -8.09
N VAL A 311 20.04 -0.97 -8.16
CA VAL A 311 19.64 -2.29 -8.67
C VAL A 311 20.00 -2.42 -10.16
N ASP A 312 19.73 -1.41 -10.98
CA ASP A 312 20.11 -1.40 -12.41
C ASP A 312 21.61 -1.64 -12.60
N ARG A 313 22.48 -0.91 -11.87
CA ARG A 313 23.93 -1.10 -11.91
C ARG A 313 24.34 -2.51 -11.46
N THR A 314 23.69 -3.03 -10.43
CA THR A 314 23.94 -4.38 -9.89
C THR A 314 23.63 -5.44 -10.93
N MET A 315 22.46 -5.37 -11.59
CA MET A 315 22.05 -6.34 -12.60
C MET A 315 22.93 -6.26 -13.86
N LYS A 316 23.38 -5.06 -14.25
CA LYS A 316 24.35 -4.87 -15.34
C LYS A 316 25.70 -5.51 -15.02
N HIS A 317 26.18 -5.38 -13.78
CA HIS A 317 27.43 -6.02 -13.33
C HIS A 317 27.30 -7.55 -13.31
N LYS A 318 26.15 -8.08 -12.89
CA LYS A 318 25.92 -9.53 -12.79
C LYS A 318 25.72 -10.23 -14.15
N HIS A 319 24.98 -9.62 -15.07
CA HIS A 319 24.48 -10.29 -16.28
C HIS A 319 24.98 -9.69 -17.60
N ALA A 320 25.91 -8.73 -17.54
CA ALA A 320 26.35 -7.88 -18.64
C ALA A 320 25.25 -6.92 -19.15
N VAL A 321 25.66 -5.81 -19.76
CA VAL A 321 24.77 -4.68 -20.09
C VAL A 321 23.77 -5.06 -21.19
N GLU A 322 24.20 -5.87 -22.14
CA GLU A 322 23.42 -6.34 -23.28
C GLU A 322 22.21 -7.20 -22.88
N ASN A 323 22.24 -7.85 -21.71
CA ASN A 323 21.17 -8.72 -21.24
C ASN A 323 20.23 -8.04 -20.24
N ILE A 324 20.42 -6.76 -19.93
CA ILE A 324 19.72 -6.09 -18.84
C ILE A 324 18.19 -6.17 -18.95
N ASN A 325 17.65 -6.08 -20.17
CA ASN A 325 16.19 -6.13 -20.41
C ASN A 325 15.56 -7.50 -20.09
N ASN A 326 16.37 -8.55 -19.90
CA ASN A 326 15.90 -9.87 -19.47
C ASN A 326 15.96 -10.06 -17.95
N HIS A 327 16.62 -9.15 -17.24
CA HIS A 327 16.98 -9.30 -15.83
C HIS A 327 16.52 -8.13 -14.95
N PHE A 328 16.24 -6.97 -15.55
CA PHE A 328 15.78 -5.79 -14.84
C PHE A 328 14.61 -5.12 -15.54
N MET A 329 13.52 -4.89 -14.79
CA MET A 329 12.41 -4.04 -15.25
C MET A 329 12.50 -2.66 -14.60
N SER A 330 12.64 -1.64 -15.44
CA SER A 330 12.87 -0.27 -14.99
C SER A 330 11.67 0.32 -14.24
N PHE A 331 12.01 1.18 -13.27
CA PHE A 331 11.05 1.90 -12.46
C PHE A 331 10.36 3.00 -13.27
N ASN A 332 9.07 2.83 -13.55
CA ASN A 332 8.22 3.87 -14.13
C ASN A 332 6.93 3.99 -13.32
N THR A 333 7.03 4.46 -12.07
CA THR A 333 5.84 4.94 -11.35
C THR A 333 5.91 6.45 -11.20
N SER A 334 4.82 7.11 -11.59
CA SER A 334 4.65 8.53 -11.32
C SER A 334 4.29 8.68 -9.85
N ALA A 335 5.12 9.42 -9.10
CA ALA A 335 4.84 9.67 -7.69
C ALA A 335 3.71 10.69 -7.53
N MET A 336 3.08 10.61 -6.36
CA MET A 336 2.08 11.55 -5.92
C MET A 336 2.69 12.95 -5.77
N GLN A 337 2.17 13.93 -6.51
CA GLN A 337 2.48 15.34 -6.27
C GLN A 337 1.48 15.91 -5.27
N LEU A 338 1.99 16.59 -4.25
CA LEU A 338 1.20 17.47 -3.39
C LEU A 338 0.86 18.73 -4.20
N LYS A 339 -0.33 19.30 -3.96
CA LYS A 339 -0.71 20.59 -4.53
C LYS A 339 -0.01 21.74 -3.81
#